data_AF-A0A9X8RCT0-F1
#
_entry.id   AF-A0A9X8RCT0-F1
#
_cell.length_a   1.000
_cell.length_b   1.000
_cell.length_c   1.000
_cell.angle_alpha   90.00
_cell.angle_beta   90.00
_cell.angle_gamma   90.00
#
_symmetry.space_group_name_H-M   'P 1'
#
loop_
_entity.id
_entity.type
_entity.pdbx_description
1 polymer ?
#
loop_
_entity_poly.entity_id
_entity_poly.type
_entity_poly.pdbx_seq_one_letter_code
_entity_poly.pdbx_strand_id
1 'polypeptide(L)'
;MNKIFLGLVLLGVPLSVIGSLLHWPSVIMFIVYCLTIVALAGFMGRATESLAIVMGPRIGGLLNATFGNAVELIISIFSLKAGLVGVVLASLTGSVLGNLLLVAGLSFFVGGTKYKRQKFNVFDARHNAGLLIFAVIVAFVIPEIFTQNMGESSTMSLSVGISIILILLYLAALFFKLVTHRGVYQHTEKLEEHEEEVPEWSRKKAIIILAAATLAVAYVSEKLVHTFSEVGEAFGWSELFIGVIIVAIVGNAAEHASAVIMAYKNKMDVAVEIAVGSTLQVAMFVAPVLVLISLMYPTSMPLVFTMPELISMVSAVFLVIMISNDGETNWFEGLTLLAAYFIMGIGFYLL
;
A
#
# COMPACT_ATOMS: atom_id res chain seq x y z
N MET A 1 20.22 4.11 -8.77
CA MET A 1 19.32 4.06 -7.58
C MET A 1 19.93 3.38 -6.36
N ASN A 2 20.73 2.31 -6.50
CA ASN A 2 21.26 1.53 -5.36
C ASN A 2 22.05 2.28 -4.30
N LYS A 3 22.87 3.28 -4.65
CA LYS A 3 23.79 3.90 -3.69
C LYS A 3 23.08 4.77 -2.63
N ILE A 4 21.99 5.45 -3.02
CA ILE A 4 21.24 6.33 -2.12
C ILE A 4 20.45 5.49 -1.12
N PHE A 5 19.66 4.53 -1.60
CA PHE A 5 18.91 3.61 -0.74
C PHE A 5 19.83 2.80 0.18
N LEU A 6 20.96 2.30 -0.33
CA LEU A 6 21.94 1.60 0.48
C LEU A 6 22.55 2.52 1.55
N GLY A 7 22.92 3.76 1.19
CA GLY A 7 23.42 4.75 2.13
C GLY A 7 22.41 5.08 3.23
N LEU A 8 21.13 5.23 2.86
CA LEU A 8 20.04 5.47 3.82
C LEU A 8 19.84 4.29 4.76
N VAL A 9 19.93 3.04 4.31
CA VAL A 9 19.86 1.87 5.21
C VAL A 9 21.09 1.80 6.12
N LEU A 10 22.29 1.95 5.55
CA LEU A 10 23.56 1.83 6.30
C LEU A 10 23.73 2.91 7.36
N LEU A 11 23.19 4.10 7.15
CA LEU A 11 23.19 5.17 8.14
C LEU A 11 21.93 5.16 9.02
N GLY A 12 20.77 4.92 8.42
CA GLY A 12 19.47 5.01 9.07
C GLY A 12 19.27 3.97 10.16
N VAL A 13 19.65 2.70 9.93
CA VAL A 13 19.50 1.65 10.95
C VAL A 13 20.39 1.93 12.17
N PRO A 14 21.70 2.20 12.04
CA PRO A 14 22.51 2.60 13.21
C PRO A 14 22.01 3.86 13.89
N LEU A 15 21.59 4.89 13.14
CA LEU A 15 21.03 6.12 13.72
C LEU A 15 19.74 5.85 14.49
N SER A 16 18.87 4.96 13.99
CA SER A 16 17.64 4.56 14.69
C SER A 16 17.95 3.89 16.03
N VAL A 17 18.99 3.04 16.08
CA VAL A 17 19.40 2.34 17.30
C VAL A 17 20.07 3.33 18.27
N ILE A 18 21.05 4.09 17.80
CA ILE A 18 21.81 5.04 18.63
C ILE A 18 20.87 6.12 19.18
N GLY A 19 20.04 6.73 18.34
CA GLY A 19 19.10 7.75 18.77
C GLY A 19 18.05 7.22 19.74
N SER A 20 17.61 5.96 19.57
CA SER A 20 16.72 5.30 20.54
C SER A 20 17.41 5.02 21.87
N LEU A 21 18.70 4.65 21.88
CA LEU A 21 19.46 4.38 23.10
C LEU A 21 19.85 5.67 23.85
N LEU A 22 20.12 6.74 23.10
CA LEU A 22 20.50 8.05 23.63
C LEU A 22 19.31 8.96 23.89
N HIS A 23 18.07 8.47 23.70
CA HIS A 23 16.83 9.23 23.90
C HIS A 23 16.82 10.59 23.20
N TRP A 24 17.17 10.60 21.91
CA TRP A 24 17.09 11.81 21.08
C TRP A 24 15.64 12.31 20.93
N PRO A 25 15.44 13.61 20.60
CA PRO A 25 14.11 14.18 20.46
C PRO A 25 13.21 13.40 19.49
N SER A 26 11.97 13.13 19.90
CA SER A 26 11.06 12.23 19.17
C SER A 26 10.71 12.69 17.77
N VAL A 27 10.63 14.00 17.53
CA VAL A 27 10.44 14.55 16.18
C VAL A 27 11.59 14.18 15.23
N ILE A 28 12.83 14.25 15.71
CA ILE A 28 14.01 13.87 14.91
C ILE A 28 13.98 12.35 14.68
N MET A 29 13.68 11.59 15.73
CA MET A 29 13.60 10.14 15.65
C MET A 29 12.51 9.67 14.68
N PHE A 30 11.33 10.31 14.68
CA PHE A 30 10.26 10.04 13.73
C PHE A 30 10.73 10.19 12.28
N ILE A 31 11.41 11.29 11.95
CA ILE A 31 11.95 11.52 10.60
C ILE A 31 12.99 10.46 10.24
N VAL A 32 13.91 10.14 11.16
CA VAL A 32 14.93 9.10 10.97
C VAL A 32 14.28 7.74 10.72
N TYR A 33 13.27 7.37 11.50
CA TYR A 33 12.55 6.11 11.36
C TYR A 33 11.81 6.04 10.03
N CYS A 34 11.06 7.08 9.64
CA CYS A 34 10.36 7.14 8.35
C CYS A 34 11.32 6.96 7.17
N LEU A 35 12.43 7.71 7.13
CA LEU A 35 13.42 7.61 6.05
C LEU A 35 14.09 6.22 6.02
N THR A 36 14.36 5.64 7.18
CA THR A 36 14.95 4.31 7.30
C THR A 36 14.00 3.24 6.78
N ILE A 37 12.71 3.30 7.14
CA ILE A 37 11.70 2.36 6.67
C ILE A 37 11.50 2.47 5.16
N VAL A 38 11.40 3.68 4.60
CA VAL A 38 11.31 3.88 3.14
C VAL A 38 12.47 3.19 2.41
N ALA A 39 13.68 3.32 2.94
CA ALA A 39 14.85 2.69 2.35
C ALA A 39 14.80 1.16 2.47
N LEU A 40 14.42 0.63 3.63
CA LEU A 40 14.26 -0.81 3.89
C LEU A 40 13.16 -1.43 3.02
N ALA A 41 12.02 -0.75 2.87
CA ALA A 41 10.92 -1.14 2.00
C ALA A 41 11.41 -1.38 0.56
N GLY A 42 12.26 -0.49 0.04
CA GLY A 42 12.85 -0.65 -1.28
C GLY A 42 13.77 -1.88 -1.44
N PHE A 43 14.39 -2.36 -0.36
CA PHE A 43 15.12 -3.65 -0.38
C PHE A 43 14.18 -4.83 -0.23
N MET A 44 13.16 -4.71 0.60
CA MET A 44 12.12 -5.73 0.80
C MET A 44 11.39 -6.01 -0.51
N GLY A 45 10.92 -4.99 -1.23
CA GLY A 45 10.24 -5.14 -2.52
C GLY A 45 11.07 -5.89 -3.55
N ARG A 46 12.35 -5.51 -3.73
CA ARG A 46 13.27 -6.19 -4.66
C ARG A 46 13.60 -7.62 -4.25
N ALA A 47 13.67 -7.90 -2.95
CA ALA A 47 13.86 -9.26 -2.46
C ALA A 47 12.63 -10.13 -2.77
N THR A 48 11.44 -9.59 -2.55
CA THR A 48 10.15 -10.22 -2.84
C THR A 48 10.01 -10.49 -4.34
N GLU A 49 10.31 -9.52 -5.19
CA GLU A 49 10.28 -9.64 -6.65
C GLU A 49 11.26 -10.71 -7.16
N SER A 50 12.53 -10.65 -6.71
CA SER A 50 13.54 -11.67 -7.06
C SER A 50 13.12 -13.08 -6.62
N LEU A 51 12.47 -13.21 -5.46
CA LEU A 51 11.94 -14.50 -5.00
C LEU A 51 10.73 -14.95 -5.81
N ALA A 52 9.83 -14.03 -6.15
CA ALA A 52 8.64 -14.33 -6.93
C ALA A 52 8.99 -14.88 -8.31
N ILE A 53 9.98 -14.29 -8.98
CA ILE A 53 10.53 -14.78 -10.25
C ILE A 53 11.08 -16.20 -10.09
N VAL A 54 11.95 -16.43 -9.10
CA VAL A 54 12.61 -17.73 -8.89
C VAL A 54 11.64 -18.84 -8.48
N MET A 55 10.60 -18.51 -7.70
CA MET A 55 9.63 -19.48 -7.18
C MET A 55 8.45 -19.73 -8.13
N GLY A 56 8.40 -19.00 -9.25
CA GLY A 56 7.38 -19.11 -10.28
C GLY A 56 6.05 -18.44 -9.92
N PRO A 57 5.15 -18.26 -10.90
CA PRO A 57 4.01 -17.35 -10.79
C PRO A 57 3.06 -17.64 -9.62
N ARG A 58 2.85 -18.91 -9.25
CA ARG A 58 1.91 -19.31 -8.21
C ARG A 58 2.39 -18.91 -6.81
N ILE A 59 3.59 -19.36 -6.45
CA ILE A 59 4.16 -19.05 -5.13
C ILE A 59 4.63 -17.60 -5.09
N GLY A 60 5.14 -17.09 -6.22
CA GLY A 60 5.50 -15.69 -6.36
C GLY A 60 4.33 -14.73 -6.13
N GLY A 61 3.13 -15.05 -6.66
CA GLY A 61 1.93 -14.25 -6.39
C GLY A 61 1.57 -14.17 -4.90
N LEU A 62 1.65 -15.29 -4.17
CA LEU A 62 1.41 -15.32 -2.72
C LEU A 62 2.49 -14.59 -1.91
N LEU A 63 3.76 -14.75 -2.31
CA LEU A 63 4.87 -14.02 -1.71
C LEU A 63 4.71 -12.52 -1.92
N ASN A 64 4.31 -12.09 -3.11
CA ASN A 64 4.08 -10.69 -3.41
C ASN A 64 2.91 -10.12 -2.61
N ALA A 65 1.80 -10.85 -2.51
CA ALA A 65 0.66 -10.46 -1.69
C ALA A 65 1.02 -10.21 -0.21
N THR A 66 1.91 -11.05 0.32
CA THR A 66 2.29 -11.01 1.75
C THR A 66 3.43 -10.02 2.01
N PHE A 67 4.54 -10.16 1.29
CA PHE A 67 5.77 -9.39 1.51
C PHE A 67 5.83 -8.08 0.71
N GLY A 68 4.96 -7.88 -0.28
CA GLY A 68 4.77 -6.58 -0.93
C GLY A 68 4.21 -5.55 0.05
N ASN A 69 3.23 -5.95 0.87
CA ASN A 69 2.61 -5.11 1.90
C ASN A 69 3.19 -5.35 3.31
N ALA A 70 4.35 -6.00 3.44
CA ALA A 70 4.88 -6.38 4.75
C ALA A 70 5.20 -5.17 5.62
N VAL A 71 5.69 -4.07 5.04
CA VAL A 71 5.99 -2.84 5.81
C VAL A 71 4.72 -2.28 6.43
N GLU A 72 3.65 -2.16 5.65
CA GLU A 72 2.33 -1.71 6.11
C GLU A 72 1.76 -2.65 7.17
N LEU A 73 1.76 -3.96 6.94
CA LEU A 73 1.32 -4.95 7.93
C LEU A 73 2.10 -4.83 9.24
N ILE A 74 3.43 -4.68 9.18
CA ILE A 74 4.28 -4.58 10.36
C ILE A 74 3.97 -3.30 11.15
N ILE A 75 3.91 -2.13 10.48
CA ILE A 75 3.58 -0.87 11.15
C ILE A 75 2.20 -0.97 11.79
N SER A 76 1.21 -1.49 11.05
CA SER A 76 -0.16 -1.65 11.54
C SER A 76 -0.27 -2.61 12.73
N ILE A 77 0.46 -3.73 12.72
CA ILE A 77 0.48 -4.68 13.86
C ILE A 77 1.06 -4.02 15.11
N PHE A 78 2.14 -3.22 14.99
CA PHE A 78 2.69 -2.51 16.13
C PHE A 78 1.77 -1.38 16.62
N SER A 79 1.09 -0.68 15.71
CA SER A 79 0.05 0.30 16.06
C SER A 79 -1.13 -0.37 16.78
N LEU A 80 -1.60 -1.53 16.33
CA LEU A 80 -2.63 -2.32 17.02
C LEU A 80 -2.19 -2.75 18.42
N LYS A 81 -0.95 -3.24 18.55
CA LYS A 81 -0.35 -3.61 19.84
C LYS A 81 -0.28 -2.40 20.80
N ALA A 82 -0.09 -1.19 20.27
CA ALA A 82 -0.09 0.06 21.03
C ALA A 82 -1.50 0.63 21.29
N GLY A 83 -2.58 -0.02 20.80
CA GLY A 83 -3.95 0.45 20.95
C GLY A 83 -4.35 1.57 19.98
N LEU A 84 -3.51 1.91 19.00
CA LEU A 84 -3.71 2.99 18.04
C LEU A 84 -4.57 2.53 16.84
N VAL A 85 -5.78 2.04 17.13
CA VAL A 85 -6.72 1.52 16.12
C VAL A 85 -7.06 2.58 15.07
N GLY A 86 -7.22 3.84 15.50
CA GLY A 86 -7.49 4.97 14.60
C GLY A 86 -6.38 5.18 13.57
N VAL A 87 -5.11 5.11 13.99
CA VAL A 87 -3.95 5.22 13.09
C VAL A 87 -3.92 4.07 12.07
N VAL A 88 -4.31 2.86 12.48
CA VAL A 88 -4.34 1.69 11.58
C VAL A 88 -5.40 1.87 10.49
N LEU A 89 -6.64 2.22 10.87
CA LEU A 89 -7.71 2.51 9.92
C LEU A 89 -7.34 3.66 8.98
N ALA A 90 -6.81 4.75 9.54
CA ALA A 90 -6.30 5.89 8.81
C ALA A 90 -5.20 5.50 7.81
N SER A 91 -4.26 4.63 8.20
CA SER A 91 -3.21 4.16 7.30
C SER A 91 -3.75 3.33 6.13
N LEU A 92 -4.77 2.49 6.36
CA LEU A 92 -5.44 1.74 5.28
C LEU A 92 -6.16 2.68 4.31
N THR A 93 -6.88 3.68 4.83
CA THR A 93 -7.47 4.75 4.02
C THR A 93 -6.40 5.45 3.20
N GLY A 94 -5.31 5.84 3.86
CA GLY A 94 -4.18 6.51 3.25
C GLY A 94 -3.52 5.70 2.16
N SER A 95 -3.41 4.38 2.32
CA SER A 95 -2.84 3.48 1.31
C SER A 95 -3.72 3.38 0.08
N VAL A 96 -5.05 3.31 0.24
CA VAL A 96 -5.99 3.38 -0.88
C VAL A 96 -5.82 4.71 -1.63
N LEU A 97 -5.84 5.84 -0.91
CA LEU A 97 -5.68 7.17 -1.52
C LEU A 97 -4.30 7.38 -2.15
N GLY A 98 -3.25 6.91 -1.47
CA GLY A 98 -1.87 6.99 -1.91
C GLY A 98 -1.68 6.23 -3.22
N ASN A 99 -2.12 4.99 -3.29
CA ASN A 99 -1.98 4.18 -4.49
C ASN A 99 -2.80 4.74 -5.67
N LEU A 100 -4.08 5.05 -5.42
CA LEU A 100 -5.00 5.48 -6.48
C LEU A 100 -4.74 6.90 -6.98
N LEU A 101 -4.37 7.84 -6.10
CA LEU A 101 -4.22 9.24 -6.48
C LEU A 101 -2.76 9.67 -6.55
N LEU A 102 -1.96 9.38 -5.53
CA LEU A 102 -0.57 9.81 -5.48
C LEU A 102 0.30 9.00 -6.44
N VAL A 103 0.28 7.67 -6.38
CA VAL A 103 1.14 6.79 -7.19
C VAL A 103 0.73 6.79 -8.63
N ALA A 104 -0.55 6.54 -8.92
CA ALA A 104 -1.05 6.62 -10.28
C ALA A 104 -0.87 8.04 -10.85
N GLY A 105 -1.16 9.08 -10.06
CA GLY A 105 -0.96 10.48 -10.45
C GLY A 105 0.50 10.82 -10.77
N LEU A 106 1.46 10.43 -9.92
CA LEU A 106 2.89 10.60 -10.17
C LEU A 106 3.33 9.79 -11.40
N SER A 107 2.82 8.58 -11.57
CA SER A 107 3.16 7.71 -12.71
C SER A 107 2.69 8.34 -14.03
N PHE A 108 1.44 8.80 -14.09
CA PHE A 108 0.86 9.43 -15.28
C PHE A 108 1.52 10.77 -15.58
N PHE A 109 1.82 11.56 -14.54
CA PHE A 109 2.51 12.82 -14.69
C PHE A 109 3.93 12.63 -15.22
N VAL A 110 4.76 11.84 -14.52
CA VAL A 110 6.17 11.62 -14.87
C VAL A 110 6.31 10.92 -16.22
N GLY A 111 5.54 9.87 -16.46
CA GLY A 111 5.54 9.20 -17.76
C GLY A 111 5.03 10.11 -18.88
N GLY A 112 3.97 10.88 -18.62
CA GLY A 112 3.38 11.85 -19.54
C GLY A 112 4.27 13.05 -19.88
N THR A 113 5.29 13.36 -19.06
CA THR A 113 6.28 14.39 -19.41
C THR A 113 7.18 13.96 -20.57
N LYS A 114 7.36 12.65 -20.74
CA LYS A 114 8.22 12.06 -21.78
C LYS A 114 7.41 11.56 -22.98
N TYR A 115 6.21 11.02 -22.73
CA TYR A 115 5.35 10.43 -23.75
C TYR A 115 4.03 11.20 -23.85
N LYS A 116 3.60 11.55 -25.06
CA LYS A 116 2.35 12.32 -25.25
C LYS A 116 1.11 11.57 -24.77
N ARG A 117 1.10 10.26 -24.97
CA ARG A 117 0.08 9.32 -24.48
C ARG A 117 0.75 7.99 -24.16
N GLN A 118 0.30 7.32 -23.10
CA GLN A 118 0.75 5.98 -22.75
C GLN A 118 -0.46 5.05 -22.63
N LYS A 119 -0.37 3.87 -23.24
CA LYS A 119 -1.47 2.91 -23.29
C LYS A 119 -1.33 1.86 -22.20
N PHE A 120 -2.46 1.35 -21.73
CA PHE A 120 -2.54 0.17 -20.86
C PHE A 120 -3.77 -0.67 -21.25
N ASN A 121 -3.84 -1.89 -20.73
CA ASN A 121 -4.91 -2.81 -21.08
C ASN A 121 -6.25 -2.41 -20.42
N VAL A 122 -7.22 -2.04 -21.26
CA VAL A 122 -8.58 -1.68 -20.83
C VAL A 122 -9.31 -2.85 -20.16
N PHE A 123 -9.07 -4.09 -20.60
CA PHE A 123 -9.74 -5.26 -20.01
C PHE A 123 -9.28 -5.51 -18.57
N ASP A 124 -7.97 -5.42 -18.31
CA ASP A 124 -7.40 -5.56 -16.98
C ASP A 124 -7.85 -4.41 -16.07
N ALA A 125 -7.83 -3.17 -16.60
CA ALA A 125 -8.32 -2.01 -15.86
C ALA A 125 -9.80 -2.14 -15.49
N ARG A 126 -10.66 -2.64 -16.39
CA ARG A 126 -12.09 -2.87 -16.11
C ARG A 126 -12.33 -4.00 -15.12
N HIS A 127 -11.58 -5.10 -15.24
CA HIS A 127 -11.66 -6.19 -14.26
C HIS A 127 -11.28 -5.70 -12.86
N ASN A 128 -10.17 -4.97 -12.76
CA ASN A 128 -9.70 -4.39 -11.51
C ASN A 128 -10.66 -3.31 -10.98
N ALA A 129 -11.28 -2.51 -11.85
CA ALA A 129 -12.30 -1.53 -11.45
C ALA A 129 -13.51 -2.20 -10.77
N GLY A 130 -13.98 -3.34 -11.29
CA GLY A 130 -15.06 -4.11 -10.66
C GLY A 130 -14.68 -4.60 -9.26
N LEU A 131 -13.46 -5.10 -9.09
CA LEU A 131 -12.94 -5.52 -7.79
C LEU A 131 -12.72 -4.34 -6.83
N LEU A 132 -12.26 -3.18 -7.32
CA LEU A 132 -12.08 -1.98 -6.50
C LEU A 132 -13.43 -1.46 -5.98
N ILE A 133 -14.45 -1.43 -6.83
CA ILE A 133 -15.82 -1.08 -6.43
C ILE A 133 -16.30 -2.04 -5.34
N PHE A 134 -16.11 -3.35 -5.54
CA PHE A 134 -16.48 -4.34 -4.53
C PHE A 134 -15.72 -4.12 -3.21
N ALA A 135 -14.40 -4.00 -3.27
CA ALA A 135 -13.55 -3.93 -2.09
C ALA A 135 -13.77 -2.65 -1.29
N VAL A 136 -13.86 -1.48 -1.94
CA VAL A 136 -14.01 -0.19 -1.24
C VAL A 136 -15.48 0.12 -0.96
N ILE A 137 -16.36 0.00 -1.95
CA ILE A 137 -17.77 0.37 -1.75
C ILE A 137 -18.48 -0.71 -0.95
N VAL A 138 -18.46 -1.97 -1.39
CA VAL A 138 -19.20 -3.01 -0.67
C VAL A 138 -18.54 -3.33 0.67
N ALA A 139 -17.22 -3.42 0.73
CA ALA A 139 -16.56 -3.91 1.93
C ALA A 139 -16.22 -2.84 2.99
N PHE A 140 -16.09 -1.56 2.63
CA PHE A 140 -15.85 -0.48 3.61
C PHE A 140 -17.08 0.41 3.85
N VAL A 141 -17.90 0.71 2.84
CA VAL A 141 -19.09 1.59 3.03
C VAL A 141 -20.22 0.86 3.76
N ILE A 142 -20.47 -0.40 3.42
CA ILE A 142 -21.56 -1.18 4.02
C ILE A 142 -21.36 -1.36 5.53
N PRO A 143 -20.21 -1.80 6.06
CA PRO A 143 -20.06 -1.92 7.51
C PRO A 143 -20.35 -0.58 8.20
N GLU A 144 -19.76 0.53 7.76
CA GLU A 144 -19.99 1.85 8.35
C GLU A 144 -21.48 2.21 8.48
N ILE A 145 -22.26 2.04 7.41
CA ILE A 145 -23.70 2.36 7.40
C ILE A 145 -24.47 1.43 8.35
N PHE A 146 -24.18 0.13 8.31
CA PHE A 146 -24.92 -0.86 9.09
C PHE A 146 -24.57 -0.79 10.58
N THR A 147 -23.35 -0.38 10.93
CA THR A 147 -22.86 -0.36 12.32
C THR A 147 -23.36 0.82 13.14
N GLN A 148 -23.92 1.88 12.51
CA GLN A 148 -24.39 3.09 13.22
C GLN A 148 -25.38 2.80 14.36
N ASN A 149 -26.18 1.74 14.22
CA ASN A 149 -27.18 1.34 15.21
C ASN A 149 -26.87 -0.03 15.86
N MET A 150 -25.66 -0.55 15.66
CA MET A 150 -25.24 -1.84 16.22
C MET A 150 -24.43 -1.65 17.51
N GLY A 151 -24.57 -2.59 18.44
CA GLY A 151 -23.65 -2.68 19.58
C GLY A 151 -22.28 -3.20 19.18
N GLU A 152 -21.26 -2.94 19.99
CA GLU A 152 -19.86 -3.26 19.72
C GLU A 152 -19.63 -4.74 19.30
N SER A 153 -20.30 -5.68 19.98
CA SER A 153 -20.19 -7.12 19.67
C SER A 153 -20.72 -7.46 18.27
N SER A 154 -21.84 -6.86 17.86
CA SER A 154 -22.41 -7.07 16.52
C SER A 154 -21.56 -6.41 15.45
N THR A 155 -21.04 -5.20 15.73
CA THR A 155 -20.11 -4.47 14.85
C THR A 155 -18.84 -5.27 14.59
N MET A 156 -18.26 -5.87 15.63
CA MET A 156 -17.08 -6.72 15.47
C MET A 156 -17.41 -8.01 14.73
N SER A 157 -18.55 -8.66 15.05
CA SER A 157 -18.99 -9.87 14.35
C SER A 157 -19.19 -9.65 12.86
N LEU A 158 -19.77 -8.50 12.47
CA LEU A 158 -19.91 -8.09 11.08
C LEU A 158 -18.54 -7.89 10.43
N SER A 159 -17.63 -7.18 11.10
CA SER A 159 -16.28 -6.92 10.60
C SER A 159 -15.48 -8.21 10.37
N VAL A 160 -15.60 -9.18 11.28
CA VAL A 160 -14.98 -10.51 11.15
C VAL A 160 -15.59 -11.27 9.97
N GLY A 161 -16.91 -11.27 9.83
CA GLY A 161 -17.61 -11.91 8.71
C GLY A 161 -17.17 -11.35 7.35
N ILE A 162 -17.13 -10.01 7.23
CA ILE A 162 -16.64 -9.32 6.03
C ILE A 162 -15.18 -9.67 5.76
N SER A 163 -14.32 -9.67 6.79
CA SER A 163 -12.90 -9.99 6.66
C SER A 163 -12.67 -11.40 6.12
N ILE A 164 -13.40 -12.41 6.62
CA ILE A 164 -13.31 -13.79 6.12
C ILE A 164 -13.73 -13.86 4.64
N ILE A 165 -14.85 -13.22 4.27
CA ILE A 165 -15.32 -13.19 2.89
C ILE A 165 -14.31 -12.53 1.96
N LEU A 166 -13.72 -11.41 2.37
CA LEU A 166 -12.70 -10.69 1.60
C LEU A 166 -11.45 -11.52 1.35
N ILE A 167 -10.91 -12.18 2.38
CA ILE A 167 -9.73 -13.05 2.24
C ILE A 167 -10.04 -14.23 1.32
N LEU A 168 -11.20 -14.88 1.48
CA LEU A 168 -11.60 -15.99 0.61
C LEU A 168 -11.75 -15.54 -0.84
N LEU A 169 -12.34 -14.37 -1.08
CA LEU A 169 -12.48 -13.83 -2.42
C LEU A 169 -11.13 -13.44 -3.02
N TYR A 170 -10.22 -12.88 -2.22
CA TYR A 170 -8.86 -12.54 -2.63
C TYR A 170 -8.08 -13.80 -3.05
N LEU A 171 -8.12 -14.86 -2.23
CA LEU A 171 -7.48 -16.14 -2.55
C LEU A 171 -8.11 -16.79 -3.79
N ALA A 172 -9.43 -16.71 -3.95
CA ALA A 172 -10.12 -17.18 -5.14
C ALA A 172 -9.72 -16.38 -6.39
N ALA A 173 -9.55 -15.05 -6.28
CA ALA A 173 -9.09 -14.19 -7.37
C ALA A 173 -7.63 -14.50 -7.75
N LEU A 174 -6.75 -14.71 -6.77
CA LEU A 174 -5.38 -15.17 -7.02
C LEU A 174 -5.36 -16.54 -7.71
N PHE A 175 -6.17 -17.49 -7.24
CA PHE A 175 -6.30 -18.80 -7.88
C PHE A 175 -6.84 -18.68 -9.31
N PHE A 176 -7.81 -17.79 -9.52
CA PHE A 176 -8.37 -17.51 -10.84
C PHE A 176 -7.30 -16.98 -11.80
N LYS A 177 -6.56 -15.94 -11.40
CA LYS A 177 -5.50 -15.30 -12.21
C LYS A 177 -4.31 -16.24 -12.47
N LEU A 178 -3.89 -17.00 -11.47
CA LEU A 178 -2.63 -17.78 -11.52
C LEU A 178 -2.82 -19.23 -11.99
N VAL A 179 -4.05 -19.77 -11.93
CA VAL A 179 -4.32 -21.18 -12.24
C VAL A 179 -5.38 -21.33 -13.32
N THR A 180 -6.62 -20.88 -13.11
CA THR A 180 -7.72 -21.25 -14.01
C THR A 180 -7.77 -20.43 -15.30
N HIS A 181 -7.43 -19.14 -15.23
CA HIS A 181 -7.48 -18.20 -16.35
C HIS A 181 -6.10 -17.66 -16.71
N ARG A 182 -5.06 -18.45 -16.43
CA ARG A 182 -3.69 -18.10 -16.80
C ARG A 182 -3.62 -17.91 -18.31
N GLY A 183 -3.22 -16.72 -18.75
CA GLY A 183 -3.06 -16.38 -20.16
C GLY A 183 -4.33 -15.89 -20.87
N VAL A 184 -5.51 -15.92 -20.24
CA VAL A 184 -6.75 -15.39 -20.84
C VAL A 184 -6.73 -13.86 -20.93
N TYR A 185 -6.07 -13.22 -19.97
CA TYR A 185 -5.90 -11.76 -19.90
C TYR A 185 -4.54 -11.28 -20.46
N GLN A 186 -3.64 -12.20 -20.81
CA GLN A 186 -2.39 -11.86 -21.52
C GLN A 186 -2.68 -11.80 -23.02
N HIS A 187 -3.01 -10.62 -23.53
CA HIS A 187 -3.20 -10.45 -24.97
C HIS A 187 -1.90 -10.08 -25.70
N THR A 188 -1.64 -10.86 -26.74
CA THR A 188 -0.60 -10.76 -27.76
C THR A 188 -0.65 -9.44 -28.54
N GLU A 189 -0.13 -8.33 -28.00
CA GLU A 189 0.48 -7.31 -28.86
C GLU A 189 1.98 -7.57 -28.90
N LYS A 190 2.44 -8.01 -30.09
CA LYS A 190 3.81 -8.19 -30.57
C LYS A 190 4.90 -8.16 -29.49
N LEU A 191 5.58 -9.30 -29.33
CA LEU A 191 7.04 -9.46 -29.28
C LEU A 191 7.88 -8.16 -29.38
N GLU A 192 7.73 -7.24 -28.45
CA GLU A 192 8.89 -6.65 -27.82
C GLU A 192 9.29 -7.69 -26.80
N GLU A 193 10.54 -8.15 -26.91
CA GLU A 193 11.16 -9.03 -25.95
C GLU A 193 10.74 -8.60 -24.54
N HIS A 194 9.81 -9.33 -23.92
CA HIS A 194 9.88 -9.46 -22.48
C HIS A 194 11.25 -10.09 -22.26
N GLU A 195 12.26 -9.24 -22.06
CA GLU A 195 13.50 -9.65 -21.41
C GLU A 195 13.04 -10.61 -20.32
N GLU A 196 13.41 -11.90 -20.43
CA GLU A 196 13.10 -12.88 -19.40
C GLU A 196 13.42 -12.19 -18.08
N GLU A 197 12.43 -11.99 -17.21
CA GLU A 197 12.65 -11.22 -15.99
C GLU A 197 13.72 -11.95 -15.20
N VAL A 198 14.96 -11.46 -15.31
CA VAL A 198 16.10 -12.11 -14.68
C VAL A 198 16.06 -11.66 -13.23
N PRO A 199 16.03 -12.61 -12.27
CA PRO A 199 16.01 -12.22 -10.86
C PRO A 199 17.27 -11.42 -10.56
N GLU A 200 17.11 -10.21 -10.00
CA GLU A 200 18.24 -9.35 -9.64
C GLU A 200 19.17 -10.07 -8.66
N TRP A 201 18.58 -10.82 -7.72
CA TRP A 201 19.29 -11.54 -6.68
C TRP A 201 19.03 -13.05 -6.73
N SER A 202 20.07 -13.83 -6.42
CA SER A 202 19.93 -15.27 -6.24
C SER A 202 18.98 -15.60 -5.09
N ARG A 203 18.32 -16.76 -5.15
CA ARG A 203 17.35 -17.23 -4.14
C ARG A 203 17.86 -17.07 -2.70
N LYS A 204 19.08 -17.52 -2.43
CA LYS A 204 19.70 -17.43 -1.09
C LYS A 204 19.87 -15.98 -0.64
N LYS A 205 20.39 -15.13 -1.53
CA LYS A 205 20.60 -13.71 -1.25
C LYS A 205 19.27 -13.00 -1.00
N ALA A 206 18.25 -13.27 -1.81
CA ALA A 206 16.93 -12.67 -1.67
C ALA A 206 16.25 -13.08 -0.35
N ILE A 207 16.33 -14.36 0.06
CA ILE A 207 15.80 -14.80 1.36
C ILE A 207 16.51 -14.10 2.53
N ILE A 208 17.84 -14.01 2.50
CA ILE A 208 18.63 -13.39 3.57
C ILE A 208 18.30 -11.90 3.68
N ILE A 209 18.25 -11.19 2.55
CA ILE A 209 17.93 -9.76 2.52
C ILE A 209 16.48 -9.53 2.98
N LEU A 210 15.53 -10.35 2.52
CA LEU A 210 14.14 -10.25 2.94
C LEU A 210 14.03 -10.41 4.46
N ALA A 211 14.59 -11.48 5.03
CA ALA A 211 14.54 -11.72 6.47
C ALA A 211 15.21 -10.60 7.28
N ALA A 212 16.39 -10.13 6.86
CA ALA A 212 17.10 -9.03 7.53
C ALA A 212 16.33 -7.71 7.46
N ALA A 213 15.76 -7.37 6.29
CA ALA A 213 14.94 -6.18 6.10
C ALA A 213 13.66 -6.25 6.94
N THR A 214 12.98 -7.41 6.99
CA THR A 214 11.78 -7.62 7.80
C THR A 214 12.07 -7.40 9.29
N LEU A 215 13.17 -7.95 9.82
CA LEU A 215 13.54 -7.74 11.23
C LEU A 215 13.91 -6.28 11.52
N ALA A 216 14.64 -5.62 10.60
CA ALA A 216 14.99 -4.22 10.74
C ALA A 216 13.75 -3.31 10.70
N VAL A 217 12.82 -3.54 9.74
CA VAL A 217 11.55 -2.83 9.67
C VAL A 217 10.76 -3.07 10.95
N ALA A 218 10.66 -4.31 11.45
CA ALA A 218 9.93 -4.59 12.68
C ALA A 218 10.49 -3.81 13.88
N TYR A 219 11.82 -3.78 14.05
CA TYR A 219 12.45 -3.01 15.11
C TYR A 219 12.18 -1.50 14.98
N VAL A 220 12.38 -0.94 13.78
CA VAL A 220 12.22 0.50 13.54
C VAL A 220 10.75 0.91 13.64
N SER A 221 9.82 0.10 13.13
CA SER A 221 8.38 0.34 13.19
C SER A 221 7.84 0.31 14.62
N GLU A 222 8.31 -0.60 15.49
CA GLU A 222 7.91 -0.58 16.90
C GLU A 222 8.27 0.75 17.56
N LYS A 223 9.46 1.30 17.27
CA LYS A 223 9.88 2.60 17.80
C LYS A 223 9.18 3.78 17.13
N LEU A 224 8.89 3.70 15.83
CA LEU A 224 8.12 4.71 15.09
C LEU A 224 6.75 4.93 15.74
N VAL A 225 6.02 3.86 16.04
CA VAL A 225 4.66 3.93 16.60
C VAL A 225 4.63 4.73 17.92
N HIS A 226 5.65 4.58 18.76
CA HIS A 226 5.75 5.31 20.02
C HIS A 226 6.03 6.81 19.85
N THR A 227 6.42 7.28 18.66
CA THR A 227 6.65 8.70 18.39
C THR A 227 5.41 9.44 17.89
N PHE A 228 4.32 8.75 17.52
CA PHE A 228 3.15 9.38 16.92
C PHE A 228 2.48 10.42 17.82
N SER A 229 2.29 10.12 19.12
CA SER A 229 1.66 11.07 20.06
C SER A 229 2.51 12.34 20.23
N GLU A 230 3.81 12.20 20.45
CA GLU A 230 4.70 13.34 20.65
C GLU A 230 4.84 14.21 19.39
N VAL A 231 4.85 13.59 18.20
CA VAL A 231 4.86 14.31 16.92
C VAL A 231 3.52 15.00 16.68
N GLY A 232 2.41 14.34 17.01
CA GLY A 232 1.07 14.93 16.95
C GLY A 232 0.97 16.18 17.81
N GLU A 233 1.43 16.12 19.06
CA GLU A 233 1.45 17.27 19.97
C GLU A 233 2.39 18.39 19.49
N ALA A 234 3.58 18.05 19.01
CA ALA A 234 4.58 19.04 18.59
C ALA A 234 4.17 19.84 17.33
N PHE A 235 3.51 19.20 16.36
CA PHE A 235 3.09 19.83 15.11
C PHE A 235 1.60 20.18 15.05
N GLY A 236 0.82 19.79 16.05
CA GLY A 236 -0.64 19.91 16.04
C GLY A 236 -1.30 19.00 15.00
N TRP A 237 -0.71 17.83 14.73
CA TRP A 237 -1.25 16.87 13.77
C TRP A 237 -2.16 15.87 14.46
N SER A 238 -3.32 15.61 13.87
CA SER A 238 -4.21 14.55 14.33
C SER A 238 -3.63 13.16 14.01
N GLU A 239 -3.97 12.16 14.82
CA GLU A 239 -3.63 10.76 14.55
C GLU A 239 -4.15 10.31 13.17
N LEU A 240 -5.31 10.84 12.78
CA LEU A 240 -5.91 10.65 11.45
C LEU A 240 -4.97 11.15 10.35
N PHE A 241 -4.47 12.39 10.44
CA PHE A 241 -3.53 12.93 9.46
C PHE A 241 -2.22 12.13 9.38
N ILE A 242 -1.66 11.76 10.54
CA ILE A 242 -0.44 10.95 10.61
C ILE A 242 -0.65 9.60 9.90
N GLY A 243 -1.76 8.92 10.16
CA GLY A 243 -2.11 7.66 9.51
C GLY A 243 -2.34 7.80 8.01
N VAL A 244 -3.28 8.67 7.60
CA VAL A 244 -3.73 8.82 6.21
C VAL A 244 -2.61 9.31 5.28
N ILE A 245 -1.73 10.21 5.76
CA ILE A 245 -0.72 10.82 4.90
C ILE A 245 0.65 10.20 5.17
N ILE A 246 1.15 10.29 6.39
CA ILE A 246 2.56 9.98 6.65
C ILE A 246 2.80 8.46 6.66
N VAL A 247 2.02 7.71 7.43
CA VAL A 247 2.18 6.25 7.57
C VAL A 247 1.93 5.57 6.23
N ALA A 248 0.88 5.96 5.51
CA ALA A 248 0.59 5.41 4.18
C ALA A 248 1.72 5.63 3.16
N ILE A 249 2.30 6.85 3.12
CA ILE A 249 3.44 7.13 2.23
C ILE A 249 4.63 6.24 2.59
N VAL A 250 4.93 6.09 3.88
CA VAL A 250 6.08 5.29 4.35
C VAL A 250 5.86 3.79 4.08
N GLY A 251 4.65 3.29 4.31
CA GLY A 251 4.27 1.89 4.11
C GLY A 251 4.42 1.44 2.67
N ASN A 252 4.04 2.29 1.71
CA ASN A 252 3.95 1.92 0.30
C ASN A 252 5.07 2.53 -0.56
N ALA A 253 6.04 3.22 0.04
CA ALA A 253 7.07 3.97 -0.69
C ALA A 253 7.84 3.16 -1.74
N ALA A 254 8.06 1.87 -1.49
CA ALA A 254 8.75 0.99 -2.43
C ALA A 254 7.94 0.79 -3.71
N GLU A 255 6.64 0.52 -3.57
CA GLU A 255 5.72 0.35 -4.69
C GLU A 255 5.52 1.66 -5.44
N HIS A 256 5.44 2.79 -4.72
CA HIS A 256 5.37 4.13 -5.29
C HIS A 256 6.54 4.37 -6.26
N ALA A 257 7.76 4.09 -5.79
CA ALA A 257 8.96 4.28 -6.59
C ALA A 257 8.97 3.36 -7.82
N SER A 258 8.62 2.08 -7.64
CA SER A 258 8.59 1.10 -8.73
C SER A 258 7.59 1.48 -9.82
N ALA A 259 6.36 1.86 -9.46
CA ALA A 259 5.33 2.26 -10.42
C ALA A 259 5.76 3.48 -11.26
N VAL A 260 6.29 4.53 -10.62
CA VAL A 260 6.76 5.74 -11.31
C VAL A 260 7.92 5.42 -12.26
N ILE A 261 8.84 4.54 -11.86
CA ILE A 261 9.95 4.11 -12.72
C ILE A 261 9.45 3.33 -13.94
N MET A 262 8.48 2.43 -13.75
CA MET A 262 7.89 1.68 -14.86
C MET A 262 7.14 2.59 -15.83
N ALA A 263 6.37 3.56 -15.31
CA ALA A 263 5.72 4.57 -16.13
C ALA A 263 6.72 5.39 -16.95
N TYR A 264 7.84 5.82 -16.35
CA TYR A 264 8.92 6.54 -17.05
C TYR A 264 9.61 5.68 -18.14
N LYS A 265 9.64 4.36 -17.96
CA LYS A 265 10.14 3.37 -18.93
C LYS A 265 9.11 2.99 -19.99
N ASN A 266 7.97 3.68 -20.06
CA ASN A 266 6.86 3.39 -20.97
C ASN A 266 6.10 2.09 -20.69
N LYS A 267 6.20 1.54 -19.48
CA LYS A 267 5.46 0.37 -19.01
C LYS A 267 4.30 0.81 -18.11
N MET A 268 3.32 1.50 -18.70
CA MET A 268 2.19 2.10 -17.97
C MET A 268 1.20 1.05 -17.47
N ASP A 269 1.03 -0.04 -18.23
CA ASP A 269 0.32 -1.25 -17.81
C ASP A 269 0.81 -1.76 -16.45
N VAL A 270 2.12 -1.92 -16.30
CA VAL A 270 2.74 -2.37 -15.04
C VAL A 270 2.55 -1.34 -13.93
N ALA A 271 2.67 -0.05 -14.23
CA ALA A 271 2.48 1.01 -13.24
C ALA A 271 1.04 1.05 -12.70
N VAL A 272 0.04 0.92 -13.57
CA VAL A 272 -1.38 0.82 -13.19
C VAL A 272 -1.64 -0.47 -12.41
N GLU A 273 -1.06 -1.60 -12.84
CA GLU A 273 -1.18 -2.87 -12.12
C GLU A 273 -0.59 -2.80 -10.71
N ILE A 274 0.56 -2.13 -10.52
CA ILE A 274 1.14 -1.91 -9.20
C ILE A 274 0.20 -1.07 -8.33
N ALA A 275 -0.26 0.08 -8.84
CA ALA A 275 -1.12 0.99 -8.08
C ALA A 275 -2.45 0.32 -7.69
N VAL A 276 -3.20 -0.18 -8.68
CA VAL A 276 -4.52 -0.77 -8.45
C VAL A 276 -4.42 -2.12 -7.74
N GLY A 277 -3.43 -2.94 -8.11
CA GLY A 277 -3.18 -4.24 -7.49
C GLY A 277 -2.82 -4.11 -6.01
N SER A 278 -1.99 -3.14 -5.64
CA SER A 278 -1.68 -2.85 -4.24
C SER A 278 -2.94 -2.39 -3.49
N THR A 279 -3.75 -1.48 -4.04
CA THR A 279 -5.04 -1.10 -3.43
C THR A 279 -5.96 -2.29 -3.17
N LEU A 280 -6.06 -3.23 -4.12
CA LEU A 280 -6.86 -4.44 -3.94
C LEU A 280 -6.29 -5.35 -2.84
N GLN A 281 -4.96 -5.43 -2.71
CA GLN A 281 -4.32 -6.18 -1.64
C GLN A 281 -4.59 -5.54 -0.28
N VAL A 282 -4.46 -4.21 -0.18
CA VAL A 282 -4.77 -3.46 1.04
C VAL A 282 -6.20 -3.74 1.49
N ALA A 283 -7.15 -3.61 0.55
CA ALA A 283 -8.57 -3.71 0.88
C ALA A 283 -9.05 -5.15 1.12
N MET A 284 -8.59 -6.13 0.31
CA MET A 284 -9.10 -7.50 0.37
C MET A 284 -8.24 -8.45 1.20
N PHE A 285 -7.03 -8.06 1.57
CA PHE A 285 -6.10 -8.90 2.34
C PHE A 285 -5.57 -8.20 3.58
N VAL A 286 -4.89 -7.06 3.47
CA VAL A 286 -4.24 -6.39 4.61
C VAL A 286 -5.25 -5.98 5.67
N ALA A 287 -6.29 -5.22 5.31
CA ALA A 287 -7.32 -4.77 6.24
C ALA A 287 -8.04 -5.95 6.94
N PRO A 288 -8.54 -6.97 6.21
CA PRO A 288 -9.10 -8.17 6.83
C PRO A 288 -8.15 -8.92 7.77
N VAL A 289 -6.88 -9.07 7.39
CA VAL A 289 -5.89 -9.75 8.22
C VAL A 289 -5.66 -8.97 9.51
N LEU A 290 -5.61 -7.64 9.45
CA LEU A 290 -5.48 -6.78 10.63
C LEU A 290 -6.70 -6.87 11.56
N VAL A 291 -7.92 -6.95 11.02
CA VAL A 291 -9.13 -7.18 11.81
C VAL A 291 -9.03 -8.52 12.56
N LEU A 292 -8.62 -9.59 11.88
CA LEU A 292 -8.46 -10.90 12.51
C LEU A 292 -7.33 -10.92 13.55
N ILE A 293 -6.21 -10.25 13.27
CA ILE A 293 -5.09 -10.11 14.22
C ILE A 293 -5.52 -9.28 15.44
N SER A 294 -6.37 -8.26 15.27
CA SER A 294 -6.82 -7.40 16.36
C SER A 294 -7.55 -8.19 17.47
N LEU A 295 -8.20 -9.31 17.13
CA LEU A 295 -8.85 -10.22 18.09
C LEU A 295 -7.87 -10.86 19.08
N MET A 296 -6.58 -10.89 18.76
CA MET A 296 -5.52 -11.40 19.64
C MET A 296 -5.03 -10.35 20.64
N TYR A 297 -5.43 -9.08 20.47
CA TYR A 297 -5.06 -7.96 21.32
C TYR A 297 -6.26 -7.46 22.15
N PRO A 298 -6.04 -6.68 23.21
CA PRO A 298 -7.13 -6.16 24.04
C PRO A 298 -8.08 -5.20 23.28
N THR A 299 -7.56 -4.48 22.29
CA THR A 299 -8.30 -3.52 21.49
C THR A 299 -8.66 -4.13 20.14
N SER A 300 -9.95 -4.44 19.96
CA SER A 300 -10.48 -4.90 18.67
C SER A 300 -10.54 -3.77 17.65
N MET A 301 -10.26 -4.08 16.39
CA MET A 301 -10.36 -3.17 15.25
C MET A 301 -11.53 -3.60 14.35
N PRO A 302 -12.72 -2.99 14.47
CA PRO A 302 -13.78 -3.17 13.48
C PRO A 302 -13.47 -2.38 12.20
N LEU A 303 -14.05 -2.78 11.06
CA LEU A 303 -13.92 -2.08 9.77
C LEU A 303 -14.86 -0.87 9.71
N VAL A 304 -14.65 0.08 10.61
CA VAL A 304 -15.45 1.29 10.77
C VAL A 304 -14.55 2.47 10.44
N PHE A 305 -14.86 3.18 9.36
CA PHE A 305 -14.08 4.30 8.86
C PHE A 305 -14.88 5.59 9.04
N THR A 306 -14.19 6.70 9.29
CA THR A 306 -14.91 7.98 9.39
C THR A 306 -15.51 8.40 8.04
N MET A 307 -16.56 9.22 8.07
CA MET A 307 -17.18 9.73 6.84
C MET A 307 -16.19 10.44 5.89
N PRO A 308 -15.25 11.29 6.37
CA PRO A 308 -14.22 11.87 5.51
C PRO A 308 -13.33 10.83 4.82
N GLU A 309 -12.91 9.80 5.55
CA GLU A 309 -12.13 8.68 5.01
C GLU A 309 -12.90 7.95 3.90
N LEU A 310 -14.15 7.59 4.18
CA LEU A 310 -14.97 6.81 3.30
C LEU A 310 -15.31 7.55 2.00
N ILE A 311 -15.73 8.82 2.10
CA ILE A 311 -16.04 9.66 0.94
C ILE A 311 -14.78 9.88 0.10
N SER A 312 -13.62 10.05 0.73
CA SER A 312 -12.35 10.22 0.02
C SER A 312 -11.97 8.95 -0.75
N MET A 313 -12.05 7.76 -0.12
CA MET A 313 -11.75 6.49 -0.79
C MET A 313 -12.69 6.23 -1.97
N VAL A 314 -13.99 6.43 -1.79
CA VAL A 314 -14.99 6.26 -2.85
C VAL A 314 -14.72 7.23 -4.01
N SER A 315 -14.44 8.50 -3.70
CA SER A 315 -14.11 9.50 -4.72
C SER A 315 -12.84 9.14 -5.48
N ALA A 316 -11.81 8.62 -4.80
CA ALA A 316 -10.58 8.18 -5.43
C ALA A 316 -10.81 7.00 -6.39
N VAL A 317 -11.60 6.00 -5.97
CA VAL A 317 -11.98 4.88 -6.81
C VAL A 317 -12.72 5.35 -8.06
N PHE A 318 -13.72 6.22 -7.91
CA PHE A 318 -14.45 6.74 -9.07
C PHE A 318 -13.56 7.53 -10.04
N LEU A 319 -12.69 8.40 -9.52
CA LEU A 319 -11.76 9.17 -10.35
C LEU A 319 -10.84 8.26 -11.16
N VAL A 320 -10.22 7.26 -10.52
CA VAL A 320 -9.33 6.33 -11.22
C VAL A 320 -10.07 5.50 -12.25
N ILE A 321 -11.27 5.02 -11.95
CA ILE A 321 -12.08 4.25 -12.91
C ILE A 321 -12.44 5.10 -14.13
N MET A 322 -12.82 6.35 -13.91
CA MET A 322 -13.19 7.26 -15.00
C MET A 322 -11.99 7.61 -15.88
N ILE A 323 -10.83 7.91 -15.27
CA ILE A 323 -9.60 8.21 -16.00
C ILE A 323 -9.07 6.96 -16.71
N SER A 324 -9.22 5.77 -16.12
CA SER A 324 -8.67 4.54 -16.69
C SER A 324 -9.57 3.87 -17.75
N ASN A 325 -10.69 4.50 -18.13
CA ASN A 325 -11.73 3.84 -18.93
C ASN A 325 -11.39 3.74 -20.43
N ASP A 326 -10.61 4.68 -20.95
CA ASP A 326 -10.24 4.76 -22.36
C ASP A 326 -8.94 3.99 -22.70
N GLY A 327 -8.19 3.54 -21.69
CA GLY A 327 -6.96 2.77 -21.86
C GLY A 327 -5.73 3.60 -22.19
N GLU A 328 -5.83 4.92 -22.13
CA GLU A 328 -4.71 5.83 -22.38
C GLU A 328 -4.50 6.75 -21.17
N THR A 329 -3.28 7.26 -21.00
CA THR A 329 -2.96 8.24 -19.95
C THR A 329 -2.17 9.41 -20.52
N ASN A 330 -2.30 10.58 -19.90
CA ASN A 330 -1.49 11.76 -20.18
C ASN A 330 -1.05 12.49 -18.89
N TRP A 331 -0.13 13.45 -19.04
CA TRP A 331 0.43 14.19 -17.90
C TRP A 331 -0.62 15.02 -17.13
N PHE A 332 -1.67 15.49 -17.80
CA PHE A 332 -2.70 16.33 -17.19
C PHE A 332 -3.68 15.51 -16.34
N GLU A 333 -4.01 14.29 -16.76
CA GLU A 333 -4.70 13.33 -15.90
C GLU A 333 -3.89 13.00 -14.65
N GLY A 334 -2.57 12.85 -14.79
CA GLY A 334 -1.67 12.70 -13.66
C GLY A 334 -1.74 13.88 -12.68
N LEU A 335 -1.69 15.12 -13.18
CA LEU A 335 -1.88 16.30 -12.33
C LEU A 335 -3.28 16.37 -11.70
N THR A 336 -4.32 15.91 -12.39
CA THR A 336 -5.69 15.89 -11.86
C THR A 336 -5.78 14.97 -10.64
N LEU A 337 -5.18 13.77 -10.73
CA LEU A 337 -5.09 12.83 -9.60
C LEU A 337 -4.25 13.40 -8.44
N LEU A 338 -3.11 14.01 -8.74
CA LEU A 338 -2.26 14.64 -7.72
C LEU A 338 -2.97 15.81 -7.03
N ALA A 339 -3.68 16.65 -7.78
CA ALA A 339 -4.46 17.74 -7.23
C ALA A 339 -5.56 17.22 -6.29
N ALA A 340 -6.28 16.17 -6.68
CA ALA A 340 -7.26 15.52 -5.81
C ALA A 340 -6.63 15.00 -4.52
N TYR A 341 -5.46 14.34 -4.59
CA TYR A 341 -4.72 13.86 -3.42
C TYR A 341 -4.34 15.01 -2.48
N PHE A 342 -3.77 16.10 -3.00
CA PHE A 342 -3.37 17.23 -2.16
C PHE A 342 -4.56 17.97 -1.54
N ILE A 343 -5.68 18.11 -2.27
CA ILE A 343 -6.92 18.69 -1.72
C ILE A 343 -7.44 17.84 -0.57
N MET A 344 -7.51 16.51 -0.74
CA MET A 344 -7.89 15.60 0.33
C MET A 344 -6.91 15.67 1.51
N GLY A 345 -5.60 15.71 1.25
CA GLY A 345 -4.56 15.83 2.28
C GLY A 345 -4.66 17.11 3.10
N ILE A 346 -4.97 18.25 2.47
CA ILE A 346 -5.27 19.51 3.18
C ILE A 346 -6.54 19.35 4.02
N GLY A 347 -7.57 18.67 3.49
CA GLY A 347 -8.78 18.35 4.26
C GLY A 347 -8.49 17.55 5.52
N PHE A 348 -7.72 16.46 5.42
CA PHE A 348 -7.31 15.64 6.57
C PHE A 348 -6.39 16.40 7.55
N TYR A 349 -5.56 17.33 7.07
CA TYR A 349 -4.74 18.17 7.93
C TYR A 349 -5.56 19.13 8.80
N LEU A 350 -6.69 19.60 8.29
CA LEU A 350 -7.57 20.56 8.98
C LEU A 350 -8.58 19.91 9.94
N LEU A 351 -8.64 18.57 9.99
CA LEU A 351 -9.48 17.78 10.90
C LEU A 351 -8.73 17.45 12.20
#